data_AF-A0A1B2YUG6-F1
#
_entry.id   AF-A0A1B2YUG6-F1
#
_cell.length_a   1.000
_cell.length_b   1.000
_cell.length_c   1.000
_cell.angle_alpha   90.00
_cell.angle_beta   90.00
_cell.angle_gamma   90.00
#
_symmetry.space_group_name_H-M   'P 1'
#
loop_
_entity.id
_entity.type
_entity.pdbx_description
1 polymer ?
#
loop_
_entity_poly.entity_id
_entity_poly.type
_entity_poly.pdbx_seq_one_letter_code
_entity_poly.pdbx_strand_id
1 'polypeptide(L)'
;MEIITLITLQTIAHLLADYTFQSKKTAKSKAKKGFKSKYLKWHILIVFVCSYLLSFTYRFLPAALIIAGLHWVIDGFKPQMLASKRLHKGAFFIDQLLHILIYALVSTAFVQFIQWQPILVDTLHLKYISLVAAFIFCTKPANILIKEIFTLFSVSFTEKSQDLPNAGRLIGITERWLVLVLIIIGQFSAVGFLITAKSILRFKDGDYLKTEYVLIGTMLSFAIAIASALIPTLFIFPLLPR
;
A
#
# COMPACT_ATOMS: atom_id res chain seq x y z
N MET A 1 -10.81 7.22 18.98
CA MET A 1 -9.53 6.59 18.61
C MET A 1 -9.70 5.14 18.17
N GLU A 2 -10.57 4.35 18.81
CA GLU A 2 -10.84 2.95 18.44
C GLU A 2 -11.12 2.71 16.95
N ILE A 3 -12.00 3.51 16.33
CA ILE A 3 -12.31 3.42 14.90
C ILE A 3 -11.03 3.54 14.06
N ILE A 4 -10.19 4.54 14.34
CA ILE A 4 -8.95 4.80 13.60
C ILE A 4 -7.96 3.64 13.80
N THR A 5 -7.83 3.15 15.03
CA THR A 5 -6.95 2.01 15.35
C THR A 5 -7.37 0.76 14.60
N LEU A 6 -8.66 0.42 14.63
CA LEU A 6 -9.17 -0.76 13.94
C LEU A 6 -9.05 -0.61 12.42
N ILE A 7 -9.37 0.56 11.85
CA ILE A 7 -9.17 0.83 10.42
C ILE A 7 -7.70 0.66 10.05
N THR A 8 -6.75 1.17 10.85
CA THR A 8 -5.31 1.03 10.58
C THR A 8 -4.87 -0.44 10.63
N LEU A 9 -5.38 -1.22 11.59
CA LEU A 9 -5.14 -2.66 11.65
C LEU A 9 -5.69 -3.39 10.42
N GLN A 10 -6.88 -3.02 9.95
CA GLN A 10 -7.46 -3.58 8.73
C GLN A 10 -6.73 -3.12 7.47
N THR A 11 -6.14 -1.91 7.45
CA THR A 11 -5.21 -1.48 6.40
C THR A 11 -3.99 -2.40 6.37
N ILE A 12 -3.39 -2.73 7.51
CA ILE A 12 -2.28 -3.70 7.57
C ILE A 12 -2.72 -5.07 7.06
N ALA A 13 -3.89 -5.56 7.48
CA ALA A 13 -4.44 -6.85 7.03
C ALA A 13 -4.58 -6.90 5.51
N HIS A 14 -5.16 -5.85 4.92
CA HIS A 14 -5.30 -5.72 3.47
C HIS A 14 -3.93 -5.66 2.77
N LEU A 15 -2.98 -4.86 3.28
CA LEU A 15 -1.63 -4.77 2.70
C LEU A 15 -0.91 -6.12 2.74
N LEU A 16 -1.03 -6.87 3.83
CA LEU A 16 -0.45 -8.21 3.95
C LEU A 16 -1.10 -9.18 2.98
N ALA A 17 -2.43 -9.23 2.91
CA ALA A 17 -3.16 -10.15 2.02
C ALA A 17 -2.84 -9.88 0.54
N ASP A 18 -3.05 -8.64 0.06
CA ASP A 18 -3.00 -8.30 -1.36
C ASP A 18 -1.60 -8.11 -1.92
N TYR A 19 -0.62 -7.78 -1.07
CA TYR A 19 0.73 -7.47 -1.52
C TYR A 19 1.79 -8.42 -0.96
N THR A 20 1.66 -8.88 0.28
CA THR A 20 2.70 -9.74 0.89
C THR A 20 2.46 -11.20 0.55
N PHE A 21 1.28 -11.73 0.85
CA PHE A 21 0.93 -13.13 0.64
C PHE A 21 0.46 -13.45 -0.78
N GLN A 22 0.04 -12.44 -1.54
CA GLN A 22 -0.30 -12.61 -2.95
C GLN A 22 0.94 -12.53 -3.86
N SER A 23 1.21 -13.61 -4.59
CA SER A 23 2.27 -13.65 -5.61
C SER A 23 1.86 -13.00 -6.94
N LYS A 24 2.84 -12.68 -7.80
CA LYS A 24 2.57 -12.16 -9.15
C LYS A 24 1.73 -13.14 -9.99
N LYS A 25 1.94 -14.44 -9.81
CA LYS A 25 1.22 -15.51 -10.53
C LYS A 25 -0.26 -15.53 -10.15
N THR A 26 -0.56 -15.47 -8.85
CA THR A 26 -1.95 -15.47 -8.37
C THR A 26 -2.68 -14.21 -8.78
N ALA A 27 -2.02 -13.04 -8.67
CA ALA A 27 -2.55 -11.76 -9.15
C ALA A 27 -2.95 -11.81 -10.63
N LYS A 28 -2.04 -12.29 -11.50
CA LYS A 28 -2.29 -12.40 -12.94
C LYS A 28 -3.44 -13.36 -13.26
N SER A 29 -3.56 -14.47 -12.53
CA SER A 29 -4.68 -15.40 -12.71
C SER A 29 -6.02 -14.78 -12.31
N LYS A 30 -6.08 -14.05 -11.18
CA LYS A 30 -7.29 -13.34 -10.75
C LYS A 30 -7.71 -12.31 -11.79
N ALA A 31 -6.79 -11.46 -12.23
CA ALA A 31 -7.05 -10.43 -13.25
C ALA A 31 -7.56 -11.00 -14.59
N LYS A 32 -7.15 -12.23 -14.97
CA LYS A 32 -7.60 -12.87 -16.21
C LYS A 32 -8.90 -13.66 -16.05
N LYS A 33 -9.12 -14.34 -14.92
CA LYS A 33 -10.19 -15.34 -14.75
C LYS A 33 -11.31 -14.92 -13.78
N GLY A 34 -11.11 -13.89 -12.96
CA GLY A 34 -12.08 -13.42 -11.96
C GLY A 34 -12.59 -14.54 -11.08
N PHE A 35 -13.91 -14.67 -10.98
CA PHE A 35 -14.62 -15.74 -10.26
C PHE A 35 -14.20 -17.16 -10.66
N LYS A 36 -13.72 -17.38 -11.90
CA LYS A 36 -13.25 -18.70 -12.38
C LYS A 36 -11.82 -19.03 -11.90
N SER A 37 -11.13 -18.11 -11.23
CA SER A 37 -9.77 -18.32 -10.73
C SER A 37 -9.77 -19.17 -9.46
N LYS A 38 -9.16 -20.36 -9.47
CA LYS A 38 -8.96 -21.17 -8.25
C LYS A 38 -8.15 -20.41 -7.17
N TYR A 39 -7.25 -19.52 -7.60
CA TYR A 39 -6.45 -18.70 -6.69
C TYR A 39 -7.26 -17.61 -5.99
N LEU A 40 -8.43 -17.23 -6.52
CA LEU A 40 -9.30 -16.27 -5.83
C LEU A 40 -9.83 -16.88 -4.53
N LYS A 41 -10.23 -18.15 -4.52
CA LYS A 41 -10.73 -18.83 -3.30
C LYS A 41 -9.68 -18.82 -2.17
N TRP A 42 -8.44 -19.20 -2.49
CA TRP A 42 -7.34 -19.16 -1.53
C TRP A 42 -7.00 -17.75 -1.06
N HIS A 43 -7.06 -16.77 -1.96
CA HIS A 43 -6.83 -15.37 -1.62
C HIS A 43 -7.83 -14.87 -0.58
N ILE A 44 -9.11 -15.20 -0.75
CA ILE A 44 -10.16 -14.76 0.17
C ILE A 44 -10.03 -15.38 1.55
N LEU A 45 -9.55 -16.63 1.63
CA LEU A 45 -9.19 -17.22 2.92
C LEU A 45 -8.07 -16.43 3.60
N ILE A 46 -7.05 -15.99 2.85
CA ILE A 46 -5.97 -15.16 3.40
C ILE A 46 -6.51 -13.79 3.87
N VAL A 47 -7.38 -13.15 3.08
CA VAL A 47 -8.02 -11.87 3.46
C VAL A 47 -8.81 -12.04 4.76
N PHE A 48 -9.63 -13.08 4.86
CA PHE A 48 -10.39 -13.42 6.05
C PHE A 48 -9.48 -13.62 7.27
N VAL A 49 -8.45 -14.47 7.15
CA VAL A 49 -7.52 -14.78 8.24
C VAL A 49 -6.76 -13.52 8.69
N CYS A 50 -6.23 -12.73 7.76
CA CYS A 50 -5.54 -11.49 8.08
C CYS A 50 -6.47 -10.50 8.80
N SER A 51 -7.67 -10.30 8.26
CA SER A 51 -8.67 -9.38 8.81
C SER A 51 -9.12 -9.78 10.22
N TYR A 52 -9.40 -11.08 10.42
CA TYR A 52 -9.81 -11.62 11.70
C TYR A 52 -8.68 -11.52 12.75
N LEU A 53 -7.48 -12.02 12.44
CA LEU A 53 -6.38 -12.06 13.41
C LEU A 53 -5.92 -10.65 13.82
N LEU A 54 -5.81 -9.72 12.87
CA LEU A 54 -5.36 -8.35 13.17
C LEU A 54 -6.43 -7.49 13.85
N SER A 55 -7.67 -7.95 13.97
CA SER A 55 -8.67 -7.29 14.81
C SER A 55 -8.42 -7.47 16.32
N PHE A 56 -7.61 -8.48 16.69
CA PHE A 56 -7.33 -8.87 18.07
C PHE A 56 -8.55 -9.16 18.95
N THR A 57 -9.71 -9.50 18.36
CA THR A 57 -10.92 -9.87 19.11
C THR A 57 -11.72 -10.95 18.39
N TYR A 58 -12.17 -11.96 19.13
CA TYR A 58 -12.98 -13.05 18.55
C TYR A 58 -14.36 -12.56 18.06
N ARG A 59 -14.84 -11.45 18.63
CA ARG A 59 -16.12 -10.81 18.26
C ARG A 59 -16.12 -10.29 16.82
N PHE A 60 -14.94 -10.08 16.22
CA PHE A 60 -14.80 -9.58 14.85
C PHE A 60 -15.07 -10.63 13.76
N LEU A 61 -15.32 -11.89 14.12
CA LEU A 61 -15.56 -12.97 13.15
C LEU A 61 -16.62 -12.61 12.08
N PRO A 62 -17.81 -12.07 12.41
CA PRO A 62 -18.80 -11.72 11.39
C PRO A 62 -18.34 -10.59 10.48
N ALA A 63 -17.64 -9.58 11.03
CA ALA A 63 -17.11 -8.47 10.26
C ALA A 63 -16.00 -8.93 9.28
N ALA A 64 -15.12 -9.83 9.72
CA ALA A 64 -14.09 -10.42 8.87
C ALA A 64 -14.70 -11.25 7.72
N LEU A 65 -15.79 -11.99 7.98
CA LEU A 65 -16.53 -12.71 6.92
C LEU A 65 -17.15 -11.76 5.90
N ILE A 66 -17.74 -10.65 6.35
CA ILE A 66 -18.31 -9.62 5.47
C ILE A 66 -17.21 -8.99 4.62
N ILE A 67 -16.09 -8.58 5.22
CA ILE A 67 -14.95 -8.00 4.50
C ILE A 67 -14.44 -8.99 3.45
N ALA A 68 -14.23 -10.26 3.81
CA ALA A 68 -13.75 -11.29 2.88
C ALA A 68 -14.75 -11.56 1.75
N GLY A 69 -16.05 -11.63 2.04
CA GLY A 69 -17.09 -11.84 1.04
C GLY A 69 -17.19 -10.67 0.05
N LEU A 70 -17.10 -9.44 0.54
CA LEU A 70 -17.10 -8.25 -0.31
C LEU A 70 -15.79 -8.11 -1.11
N HIS A 71 -14.65 -8.45 -0.52
CA HIS A 71 -13.36 -8.53 -1.23
C HIS A 71 -13.44 -9.53 -2.39
N TRP A 72 -14.08 -10.68 -2.17
CA TRP A 72 -14.31 -11.69 -3.20
C TRP A 72 -15.12 -11.15 -4.38
N VAL A 73 -16.16 -10.36 -4.09
CA VAL A 73 -16.99 -9.72 -5.10
C VAL A 73 -16.16 -8.72 -5.92
N ILE A 74 -15.41 -7.81 -5.27
CA ILE A 74 -14.59 -6.82 -5.95
C ILE A 74 -13.54 -7.49 -6.86
N ASP A 75 -12.73 -8.38 -6.29
CA ASP A 75 -11.68 -9.09 -7.04
C ASP A 75 -12.26 -9.95 -8.18
N GLY A 76 -13.46 -10.49 -7.97
CA GLY A 76 -14.20 -11.27 -8.97
C GLY A 76 -14.67 -10.44 -10.17
N PHE A 77 -15.04 -9.17 -9.95
CA PHE A 77 -15.47 -8.22 -10.97
C PHE A 77 -14.33 -7.42 -11.64
N LYS A 78 -13.11 -7.51 -11.08
CA LYS A 78 -11.91 -6.85 -11.62
C LYS A 78 -11.64 -7.13 -13.11
N PRO A 79 -11.80 -8.35 -13.65
CA PRO A 79 -11.58 -8.59 -15.08
C PRO A 79 -12.55 -7.82 -15.98
N GLN A 80 -13.81 -7.64 -15.56
CA GLN A 80 -14.78 -6.83 -16.32
C GLN A 80 -14.33 -5.36 -16.37
N MET A 81 -13.80 -4.83 -15.26
CA MET A 81 -13.24 -3.47 -15.23
C MET A 81 -12.03 -3.34 -16.14
N LEU A 82 -11.13 -4.34 -16.14
CA LEU A 82 -9.96 -4.37 -17.01
C LEU A 82 -10.33 -4.51 -18.50
N ALA A 83 -11.45 -5.15 -18.83
CA ALA A 83 -11.93 -5.26 -20.21
C ALA A 83 -12.59 -3.97 -20.74
N SER A 84 -13.04 -3.10 -19.84
CA SER A 84 -13.70 -1.83 -20.20
C SER A 84 -12.69 -0.79 -20.70
N LYS A 85 -12.89 -0.27 -21.91
CA LYS A 85 -12.04 0.81 -22.49
C LYS A 85 -11.98 2.06 -21.61
N ARG A 86 -13.07 2.38 -20.90
CA ARG A 86 -13.15 3.57 -20.03
C ARG A 86 -12.45 3.36 -18.70
N LEU A 87 -12.60 2.17 -18.11
CA LEU A 87 -12.14 1.91 -16.74
C LEU A 87 -10.76 1.25 -16.68
N HIS A 88 -10.27 0.65 -17.76
CA HIS A 88 -9.03 -0.16 -17.77
C HIS A 88 -7.84 0.53 -17.10
N LYS A 89 -7.55 1.79 -17.48
CA LYS A 89 -6.40 2.54 -16.93
C LYS A 89 -6.54 2.87 -15.44
N GLY A 90 -7.77 3.07 -14.96
CA GLY A 90 -8.08 3.39 -13.58
C GLY A 90 -8.46 2.18 -12.72
N ALA A 91 -8.51 0.98 -13.30
CA ALA A 91 -9.10 -0.19 -12.66
C ALA A 91 -8.41 -0.54 -11.35
N PHE A 92 -7.08 -0.39 -11.28
CA PHE A 92 -6.32 -0.56 -10.03
C PHE A 92 -6.77 0.42 -8.95
N PHE A 93 -6.88 1.71 -9.26
CA PHE A 93 -7.25 2.74 -8.27
C PHE A 93 -8.68 2.56 -7.77
N ILE A 94 -9.61 2.25 -8.67
CA ILE A 94 -11.01 1.97 -8.29
C ILE A 94 -11.08 0.74 -7.40
N ASP A 95 -10.37 -0.33 -7.76
CA ASP A 95 -10.28 -1.56 -6.96
C ASP A 95 -9.74 -1.30 -5.56
N GLN A 96 -8.63 -0.56 -5.42
CA GLN A 96 -8.08 -0.21 -4.11
C GLN A 96 -9.02 0.68 -3.30
N LEU A 97 -9.68 1.65 -3.94
CA LEU A 97 -10.66 2.51 -3.29
C LEU A 97 -11.84 1.70 -2.74
N LEU A 98 -12.37 0.75 -3.52
CA LEU A 98 -13.48 -0.12 -3.08
C LEU A 98 -13.08 -0.98 -1.89
N HIS A 99 -11.90 -1.60 -1.90
CA HIS A 99 -11.40 -2.37 -0.76
C HIS A 99 -11.24 -1.51 0.50
N ILE A 100 -10.68 -0.31 0.36
CA ILE A 100 -10.51 0.66 1.45
C ILE A 100 -11.85 1.07 2.05
N LEU A 101 -12.82 1.44 1.20
CA LEU A 101 -14.15 1.82 1.64
C LEU A 101 -14.83 0.69 2.41
N ILE A 102 -14.72 -0.56 1.92
CA ILE A 102 -15.38 -1.69 2.55
C ILE A 102 -14.83 -1.99 3.94
N TYR A 103 -13.51 -2.15 4.11
CA TYR A 103 -12.99 -2.43 5.44
C TYR A 103 -13.17 -1.24 6.38
N ALA A 104 -13.14 0.01 5.88
CA ALA A 104 -13.38 1.20 6.71
C ALA A 104 -14.83 1.28 7.20
N LEU A 105 -15.81 1.07 6.31
CA LEU A 105 -17.23 1.07 6.66
C LEU A 105 -17.57 -0.07 7.62
N VAL A 106 -17.11 -1.29 7.33
CA VAL A 106 -17.36 -2.45 8.20
C VAL A 106 -16.70 -2.27 9.57
N SER A 107 -15.48 -1.76 9.63
CA SER A 107 -14.80 -1.49 10.91
C SER A 107 -15.51 -0.41 11.73
N THR A 108 -15.99 0.65 11.06
CA THR A 108 -16.74 1.73 11.71
C THR A 108 -18.05 1.22 12.28
N ALA A 109 -18.82 0.47 11.48
CA ALA A 109 -20.06 -0.16 11.92
C ALA A 109 -19.82 -1.13 13.08
N PHE A 110 -18.75 -1.93 13.02
CA PHE A 110 -18.39 -2.85 14.09
C PHE A 110 -18.15 -2.14 15.43
N VAL A 111 -17.36 -1.06 15.42
CA VAL A 111 -17.11 -0.28 16.64
C VAL A 111 -18.40 0.34 17.17
N GLN A 112 -19.28 0.85 16.29
CA GLN A 112 -20.52 1.50 16.70
C GLN A 112 -21.56 0.53 17.28
N PHE A 113 -21.72 -0.65 16.69
CA PHE A 113 -22.79 -1.59 17.07
C PHE A 113 -22.35 -2.68 18.04
N ILE A 114 -21.09 -3.12 17.97
CA ILE A 114 -20.57 -4.26 18.74
C ILE A 114 -19.55 -3.80 19.79
N GLN A 115 -18.90 -2.66 19.58
CA GLN A 115 -17.74 -2.15 20.34
C GLN A 115 -16.49 -3.01 20.16
N TRP A 116 -15.36 -2.34 19.94
CA TRP A 116 -14.08 -3.02 19.75
C TRP A 116 -13.41 -3.25 21.10
N GLN A 117 -13.35 -4.51 21.52
CA GLN A 117 -12.70 -4.96 22.76
C GLN A 117 -11.55 -5.91 22.42
N PRO A 118 -10.39 -5.38 22.04
CA PRO A 118 -9.22 -6.17 21.67
C PRO A 118 -8.52 -6.77 22.90
N ILE A 119 -7.91 -7.94 22.72
CA ILE A 119 -7.24 -8.69 23.80
C ILE A 119 -5.80 -8.21 24.01
N LEU A 120 -5.07 -7.89 22.93
CA LEU A 120 -3.61 -7.66 22.96
C LEU A 120 -3.18 -6.22 22.69
N VAL A 121 -4.03 -5.41 22.03
CA VAL A 121 -3.64 -4.11 21.47
C VAL A 121 -4.77 -3.13 21.69
N ASP A 122 -4.48 -1.93 22.15
CA ASP A 122 -5.49 -0.89 22.38
C ASP A 122 -5.18 0.41 21.60
N THR A 123 -5.91 1.49 21.93
CA THR A 123 -5.72 2.79 21.30
C THR A 123 -4.36 3.45 21.60
N LEU A 124 -3.68 3.10 22.70
CA LEU A 124 -2.35 3.63 23.05
C LEU A 124 -1.27 3.13 22.08
N HIS A 125 -1.52 2.00 21.42
CA HIS A 125 -0.62 1.39 20.45
C HIS A 125 -0.76 1.96 19.03
N LEU A 126 -1.72 2.86 18.79
CA LEU A 126 -1.99 3.44 17.48
C LEU A 126 -0.72 3.96 16.79
N LYS A 127 0.19 4.61 17.53
CA LYS A 127 1.48 5.09 17.01
C LYS A 127 2.32 4.00 16.34
N TYR A 128 2.45 2.85 17.00
CA TYR A 128 3.28 1.77 16.53
C TYR A 128 2.59 1.03 15.38
N ILE A 129 1.27 0.90 15.44
CA ILE A 129 0.46 0.28 14.37
C ILE A 129 0.56 1.12 13.09
N SER A 130 0.38 2.44 13.18
CA SER A 130 0.51 3.34 12.03
C SER A 130 1.93 3.34 11.46
N LEU A 131 2.95 3.23 12.32
CA LEU A 131 4.35 3.09 11.88
C LEU A 131 4.56 1.80 11.08
N VAL A 132 4.08 0.67 11.60
CA VAL A 132 4.14 -0.64 10.92
C VAL A 132 3.41 -0.56 9.57
N ALA A 133 2.23 0.05 9.53
CA ALA A 133 1.48 0.24 8.29
C ALA A 133 2.28 1.04 7.25
N ALA A 134 2.92 2.14 7.65
CA ALA A 134 3.74 2.97 6.78
C ALA A 134 4.95 2.21 6.21
N PHE A 135 5.67 1.45 7.05
CA PHE A 135 6.79 0.62 6.62
C PHE A 135 6.36 -0.45 5.62
N ILE A 136 5.27 -1.17 5.90
CA ILE A 136 4.72 -2.19 4.99
C ILE A 136 4.31 -1.56 3.67
N PHE A 137 3.59 -0.44 3.70
CA PHE A 137 3.14 0.27 2.50
C PHE A 137 4.31 0.69 1.60
N CYS A 138 5.41 1.17 2.19
CA CYS A 138 6.62 1.56 1.47
C CYS A 138 7.41 0.40 0.83
N THR A 139 6.97 -0.85 1.00
CA THR A 139 7.60 -2.00 0.33
C THR A 139 7.04 -2.25 -1.09
N LYS A 140 6.42 -3.41 -1.33
CA LYS A 140 5.80 -3.82 -2.58
C LYS A 140 4.54 -3.01 -2.95
N PRO A 141 3.67 -2.56 -2.02
CA PRO A 141 2.51 -1.74 -2.36
C PRO A 141 2.91 -0.43 -3.07
N ALA A 142 3.84 0.34 -2.51
CA ALA A 142 4.35 1.56 -3.14
C ALA A 142 4.96 1.33 -4.53
N ASN A 143 5.71 0.23 -4.72
CA ASN A 143 6.25 -0.12 -6.03
C ASN A 143 5.15 -0.37 -7.08
N ILE A 144 4.06 -1.01 -6.68
CA ILE A 144 2.92 -1.26 -7.57
C ILE A 144 2.18 0.05 -7.84
N LEU A 145 1.94 0.87 -6.82
CA LEU A 145 1.31 2.18 -6.97
C LEU A 145 2.06 3.06 -7.98
N ILE A 146 3.39 3.17 -7.86
CA ILE A 146 4.23 3.91 -8.80
C ILE A 146 4.05 3.39 -10.24
N LYS A 147 4.08 2.06 -10.39
CA LYS A 147 3.90 1.42 -11.71
C LYS A 147 2.52 1.70 -12.31
N GLU A 148 1.46 1.66 -11.49
CA GLU A 148 0.10 1.92 -11.96
C GLU A 148 -0.10 3.41 -12.30
N ILE A 149 0.55 4.32 -11.58
CA ILE A 149 0.60 5.75 -11.97
C ILE A 149 1.29 5.92 -13.33
N PHE A 150 2.43 5.25 -13.56
CA PHE A 150 3.09 5.30 -14.87
C PHE A 150 2.20 4.76 -15.98
N THR A 151 1.48 3.68 -15.71
CA THR A 151 0.53 3.09 -16.67
C THR A 151 -0.64 4.04 -16.96
N LEU A 152 -1.16 4.73 -15.94
CA LEU A 152 -2.24 5.71 -16.07
C LEU A 152 -1.86 6.88 -16.98
N PHE A 153 -0.63 7.40 -16.82
CA PHE A 153 -0.09 8.52 -17.60
C PHE A 153 0.68 8.09 -18.85
N SER A 154 0.65 6.81 -19.21
CA SER A 154 1.36 6.24 -20.38
C SER A 154 2.88 6.50 -20.38
N VAL A 155 3.50 6.63 -19.20
CA VAL A 155 4.94 6.81 -19.04
C VAL A 155 5.61 5.44 -19.17
N SER A 156 6.46 5.28 -20.18
CA SER A 156 7.21 4.05 -20.40
C SER A 156 8.60 4.33 -20.93
N PHE A 157 9.57 3.52 -20.49
CA PHE A 157 10.94 3.56 -20.96
C PHE A 157 11.40 2.12 -21.18
N THR A 158 12.01 1.86 -22.32
CA THR A 158 12.52 0.52 -22.66
C THR A 158 14.04 0.57 -22.64
N GLU A 159 14.62 -0.05 -21.63
CA GLU A 159 16.05 0.00 -21.38
C GLU A 159 16.78 -1.06 -22.22
N LYS A 160 17.94 -0.70 -22.78
CA LYS A 160 18.83 -1.63 -23.49
C LYS A 160 19.67 -2.45 -22.48
N SER A 161 19.03 -3.44 -21.87
CA SER A 161 19.58 -4.73 -21.41
C SER A 161 20.89 -4.84 -20.59
N GLN A 162 21.27 -3.89 -19.72
CA GLN A 162 22.47 -4.06 -18.86
C GLN A 162 22.28 -3.92 -17.34
N ASP A 163 21.07 -3.71 -16.85
CA ASP A 163 20.85 -3.46 -15.41
C ASP A 163 20.70 -4.76 -14.58
N LEU A 164 21.22 -4.71 -13.34
CA LEU A 164 21.12 -5.77 -12.34
C LEU A 164 19.63 -6.14 -12.06
N PRO A 165 19.26 -7.43 -12.14
CA PRO A 165 17.88 -7.84 -11.90
C PRO A 165 17.35 -7.41 -10.53
N ASN A 166 16.22 -6.71 -10.50
CA ASN A 166 15.55 -6.19 -9.29
C ASN A 166 16.32 -5.11 -8.49
N ALA A 167 17.47 -4.63 -8.94
CA ALA A 167 18.24 -3.60 -8.20
C ALA A 167 17.39 -2.35 -7.92
N GLY A 168 16.70 -1.82 -8.93
CA GLY A 168 15.81 -0.67 -8.76
C GLY A 168 14.68 -0.89 -7.74
N ARG A 169 14.18 -2.13 -7.59
CA ARG A 169 13.17 -2.45 -6.56
C ARG A 169 13.77 -2.35 -5.16
N LEU A 170 14.96 -2.91 -4.96
CA LEU A 170 15.64 -2.88 -3.67
C LEU A 170 16.02 -1.45 -3.29
N ILE A 171 16.65 -0.71 -4.20
CA ILE A 171 17.02 0.71 -4.03
C ILE A 171 15.79 1.52 -3.61
N GLY A 172 14.68 1.39 -4.33
CA GLY A 172 13.46 2.13 -4.01
C GLY A 172 12.88 1.80 -2.63
N ILE A 173 12.94 0.53 -2.18
CA ILE A 173 12.47 0.17 -0.82
C ILE A 173 13.40 0.78 0.23
N THR A 174 14.71 0.62 0.07
CA THR A 174 15.71 1.14 1.02
C THR A 174 15.61 2.66 1.16
N GLU A 175 15.48 3.39 0.04
CA GLU A 175 15.33 4.85 0.07
C GLU A 175 14.06 5.29 0.79
N ARG A 176 12.91 4.65 0.52
CA ARG A 176 11.67 5.00 1.20
C ARG A 176 11.74 4.72 2.70
N TRP A 177 12.36 3.62 3.11
CA TRP A 177 12.60 3.34 4.53
C TRP A 177 13.54 4.35 5.17
N LEU A 178 14.61 4.75 4.48
CA LEU A 178 15.52 5.79 4.97
C LEU A 178 14.78 7.13 5.13
N VAL A 179 13.97 7.53 4.15
CA VAL A 179 13.13 8.74 4.23
C VAL A 179 12.14 8.68 5.38
N LEU A 180 11.44 7.54 5.54
CA LEU A 180 10.54 7.32 6.67
C LEU A 180 11.27 7.57 8.00
N VAL A 181 12.43 6.91 8.19
CA VAL A 181 13.23 7.05 9.42
C VAL A 181 13.64 8.50 9.63
N LEU A 182 14.20 9.17 8.61
CA LEU A 182 14.66 10.56 8.70
C LEU A 182 13.54 11.52 9.10
N ILE A 183 12.33 11.36 8.56
CA ILE A 183 11.18 12.20 8.93
C ILE A 183 10.74 11.93 10.36
N ILE A 184 10.70 10.66 10.78
CA ILE A 184 10.32 10.28 12.14
C ILE A 184 11.31 10.83 13.18
N ILE A 185 12.59 10.97 12.85
CA ILE A 185 13.58 11.60 13.75
C ILE A 185 13.70 13.11 13.54
N GLY A 186 12.80 13.73 12.77
CA GLY A 186 12.76 15.18 12.53
C GLY A 186 13.84 15.73 11.59
N GLN A 187 14.56 14.87 10.88
CA GLN A 187 15.68 15.23 9.99
C GLN A 187 15.21 15.54 8.56
N PHE A 188 14.31 16.52 8.40
CA PHE A 188 13.78 16.93 7.09
C PHE A 188 14.87 17.44 6.13
N SER A 189 15.88 18.14 6.65
CA SER A 189 17.02 18.62 5.84
C SER A 189 17.80 17.48 5.20
N ALA A 190 17.96 16.35 5.90
CA ALA A 190 18.65 15.18 5.36
C ALA A 190 17.87 14.51 4.22
N VAL A 191 16.53 14.53 4.28
CA VAL A 191 15.67 14.07 3.16
C VAL A 191 15.89 14.96 1.92
N GLY A 192 15.93 16.28 2.11
CA GLY A 192 16.22 17.23 1.03
C GLY A 192 17.59 16.99 0.40
N PHE A 193 18.64 16.80 1.22
CA PHE A 193 19.98 16.46 0.74
C PHE A 193 19.98 15.16 -0.08
N LEU A 194 19.31 14.12 0.41
CA LEU A 194 19.26 12.82 -0.26
C LEU A 194 18.57 12.91 -1.63
N ILE A 195 17.47 13.67 -1.74
CA ILE A 195 16.78 13.95 -3.01
C ILE A 195 17.70 14.68 -3.99
N THR A 196 18.37 15.74 -3.53
CA THR A 196 19.27 16.54 -4.37
C THR A 196 20.47 15.71 -4.84
N ALA A 197 21.12 14.97 -3.94
CA ALA A 197 22.27 14.13 -4.26
C ALA A 197 21.93 13.08 -5.34
N LYS A 198 20.77 12.41 -5.19
CA LYS A 198 20.29 11.44 -6.19
C LYS A 198 19.99 12.08 -7.54
N SER A 199 19.41 13.29 -7.54
CA SER A 199 19.13 14.03 -8.77
C SER A 199 20.42 14.39 -9.52
N ILE A 200 21.43 14.92 -8.81
CA ILE A 200 22.73 15.30 -9.40
C ILE A 200 23.44 14.09 -10.02
N LEU A 201 23.49 12.96 -9.31
CA LEU A 201 24.14 11.75 -9.82
C LEU A 201 23.50 11.24 -11.12
N ARG A 202 22.18 11.44 -11.28
CA ARG A 202 21.43 10.95 -12.44
C ARG A 202 21.58 11.83 -13.68
N PHE A 203 21.65 13.15 -13.50
CA PHE A 203 21.84 14.08 -14.62
C PHE A 203 23.18 13.91 -15.34
N LYS A 204 24.16 13.21 -14.74
CA LYS A 204 25.47 12.94 -15.33
C LYS A 204 25.46 11.89 -16.46
N ASP A 205 24.40 11.09 -16.58
CA ASP A 205 24.38 9.90 -17.46
C ASP A 205 24.16 10.18 -18.96
N GLY A 206 23.81 11.41 -19.36
CA GLY A 206 23.68 11.81 -20.78
C GLY A 206 22.47 11.24 -21.54
N ASP A 207 21.76 10.22 -21.00
CA ASP A 207 20.51 9.70 -21.56
C ASP A 207 19.31 10.46 -20.99
N TYR A 208 18.80 11.43 -21.77
CA TYR A 208 17.71 12.31 -21.38
C TYR A 208 16.42 11.54 -21.02
N LEU A 209 16.02 10.56 -21.81
CA LEU A 209 14.78 9.80 -21.60
C LEU A 209 14.87 8.91 -20.36
N LYS A 210 16.00 8.23 -20.15
CA LYS A 210 16.24 7.46 -18.92
C LYS A 210 16.26 8.37 -17.70
N THR A 211 16.83 9.57 -17.83
CA THR A 211 16.90 10.57 -16.76
C THR A 211 15.52 11.05 -16.36
N GLU A 212 14.65 11.44 -17.30
CA GLU A 212 13.26 11.83 -16.99
C GLU A 212 12.47 10.70 -16.34
N TYR A 213 12.54 9.48 -16.89
CA TYR A 213 11.85 8.32 -16.34
C TYR A 213 12.24 8.05 -14.88
N VAL A 214 13.54 8.04 -14.59
CA VAL A 214 14.06 7.81 -13.24
C VAL A 214 13.75 8.99 -12.32
N LEU A 215 13.81 10.23 -12.81
CA LEU A 215 13.49 11.43 -12.02
C LEU A 215 12.03 11.42 -11.57
N ILE A 216 11.08 11.19 -12.48
CA ILE A 216 9.65 11.10 -12.14
C ILE A 216 9.41 9.97 -11.14
N GLY A 217 10.02 8.80 -11.36
CA GLY A 217 9.88 7.66 -10.45
C GLY A 217 10.43 7.93 -9.06
N THR A 218 11.56 8.65 -9.00
CA THR A 218 12.21 9.07 -7.77
C THR A 218 11.35 10.08 -7.01
N MET A 219 10.87 11.13 -7.68
CA MET A 219 9.98 12.14 -7.08
C MET A 219 8.71 11.51 -6.51
N LEU A 220 8.07 10.62 -7.26
CA LEU A 220 6.87 9.92 -6.80
C LEU A 220 7.16 9.00 -5.61
N SER A 221 8.29 8.31 -5.62
CA SER A 221 8.74 7.46 -4.50
C SER A 221 8.97 8.26 -3.22
N PHE A 222 9.64 9.42 -3.33
CA PHE A 222 9.83 10.34 -2.19
C PHE A 222 8.50 10.90 -1.69
N ALA A 223 7.62 11.36 -2.58
CA ALA A 223 6.30 11.86 -2.22
C ALA A 223 5.49 10.81 -1.44
N ILE A 224 5.52 9.55 -1.88
CA ILE A 224 4.87 8.43 -1.19
C ILE A 224 5.47 8.20 0.21
N ALA A 225 6.80 8.17 0.35
CA ALA A 225 7.44 7.98 1.65
C ALA A 225 7.17 9.13 2.61
N ILE A 226 7.25 10.38 2.13
CA ILE A 226 6.96 11.57 2.91
C ILE A 226 5.50 11.54 3.41
N ALA A 227 4.54 11.31 2.51
CA ALA A 227 3.12 11.21 2.89
C ALA A 227 2.88 10.08 3.90
N SER A 228 3.56 8.94 3.73
CA SER A 228 3.45 7.80 4.65
C SER A 228 4.04 8.08 6.04
N ALA A 229 5.08 8.90 6.15
CA ALA A 229 5.66 9.32 7.44
C ALA A 229 4.86 10.45 8.12
N LEU A 230 4.29 11.37 7.33
CA LEU A 230 3.55 12.51 7.87
C LEU A 230 2.27 12.09 8.59
N ILE A 231 1.59 11.03 8.15
CA ILE A 231 0.36 10.55 8.80
C ILE A 231 0.63 10.13 10.26
N PRO A 232 1.61 9.25 10.58
CA PRO A 232 1.98 8.98 11.96
C PRO A 232 2.59 10.18 12.69
N THR A 233 3.37 11.01 11.99
CA THR A 233 4.08 12.15 12.60
C THR A 233 3.09 13.22 13.05
N LEU A 234 2.32 13.82 12.15
CA LEU A 234 1.43 14.95 12.48
C LEU A 234 0.32 14.59 13.48
N PHE A 235 -0.17 13.35 13.43
CA PHE A 235 -1.33 12.94 14.23
C PHE A 235 -0.98 12.12 15.48
N ILE A 236 0.26 11.64 15.62
CA ILE A 236 0.61 10.68 16.67
C ILE A 236 1.95 10.93 17.37
N PHE A 237 2.94 11.53 16.67
CA PHE A 237 4.18 12.00 17.29
C PHE A 237 4.22 13.53 17.22
N PRO A 238 3.94 14.29 18.30
CA PRO A 238 4.30 15.70 18.31
C PRO A 238 5.83 15.80 18.29
N LEU A 239 6.40 15.79 17.08
CA LEU A 239 7.83 15.88 16.80
C LEU A 239 8.34 17.33 16.86
N LEU A 240 7.43 18.27 17.13
CA LEU A 240 7.78 19.66 17.43
C LEU A 240 7.50 19.91 18.91
N PRO A 241 8.50 20.32 19.72
CA PRO A 241 8.18 21.13 20.89
C PRO A 241 7.40 22.35 20.37
N ARG A 242 6.22 22.60 20.95
CA ARG A 242 5.51 23.86 20.72
C ARG A 242 6.31 25.04 21.25
#